data_AF-A0A7G2CYS4-F1
#
_entry.id   AF-A0A7G2CYS4-F1
#
_cell.length_a   1.000
_cell.length_b   1.000
_cell.length_c   1.000
_cell.angle_alpha   90.00
_cell.angle_beta   90.00
_cell.angle_gamma   90.00
#
_symmetry.space_group_name_H-M   'P 1'
#
loop_
_entity.id
_entity.type
_entity.pdbx_description
1 polymer ?
#
loop_
_entity_poly.entity_id
_entity_poly.type
_entity_poly.pdbx_seq_one_letter_code
_entity_poly.pdbx_strand_id
1 'polypeptide(L)'
;MTDDDDVEERRALQRKAFGPGGGLTDAEAARLRQLDAARRRPSPGPPPSLGSFAAAEDDDEPSAGDDAPVEPDEESVDIVTAQSDVPAQRRRRRSLGMLALGAVVVLLLGVGVGWLAFGRSGGTAVALSAEQQGWQSDLVASGRFDPGSVRALATEDDAVIWVATQNGGASICLVLGAGESTTPSCNQREAVQEDGLWGEVTTQRDDEYTRQVMAHLLLTPDGEPAVSVDVSEYGSGEGGPTYANEAETRTAERLADDGFDPNSIWVAGYDRDVPIWTASEGETGRQCLIYDGATADAPRACETTETLQEHDGRLRLQVTDAETGGMTTYELPTSGFGSFVIIREGSDVGAGGD
;
A
#
# COMPACT_ATOMS: atom_id res chain seq x y z
N MET A 1 -7.43 30.25 7.72
CA MET A 1 -6.46 30.84 8.66
C MET A 1 -6.78 30.29 10.04
N THR A 2 -5.94 29.40 10.58
CA THR A 2 -5.73 29.34 12.03
C THR A 2 -4.87 30.53 12.42
N ASP A 3 -4.95 30.98 13.67
CA ASP A 3 -4.02 31.97 14.21
C ASP A 3 -2.62 31.35 14.35
N ASP A 4 -1.57 32.18 14.35
CA ASP A 4 -0.20 31.68 14.55
C ASP A 4 -0.01 31.16 16.00
N ASP A 5 -0.67 31.79 16.98
CA ASP A 5 -0.76 31.33 18.37
C ASP A 5 -1.34 29.90 18.48
N ASP A 6 -2.40 29.58 17.72
CA ASP A 6 -3.02 28.24 17.67
C ASP A 6 -2.03 27.19 17.09
N VAL A 7 -1.09 27.61 16.23
CA VAL A 7 -0.04 26.74 15.66
C VAL A 7 1.07 26.47 16.67
N GLU A 8 1.48 27.49 17.44
CA GLU A 8 2.48 27.34 18.51
C GLU A 8 1.95 26.51 19.68
N GLU A 9 0.72 26.77 20.15
CA GLU A 9 0.09 26.02 21.24
C GLU A 9 -0.02 24.53 20.88
N ARG A 10 -0.45 24.21 19.65
CA ARG A 10 -0.51 22.82 19.16
C ARG A 10 0.87 22.16 19.19
N ARG A 11 1.92 22.84 18.72
CA ARG A 11 3.30 22.33 18.75
C ARG A 11 3.78 22.08 20.19
N ALA A 12 3.42 22.94 21.13
CA ALA A 12 3.74 22.75 22.55
C ALA A 12 3.03 21.52 23.15
N LEU A 13 1.72 21.37 22.89
CA LEU A 13 0.93 20.23 23.34
C LEU A 13 1.41 18.90 22.72
N GLN A 14 1.79 18.89 21.43
CA GLN A 14 2.36 17.72 20.78
C GLN A 14 3.70 17.31 21.39
N ARG A 15 4.61 18.26 21.66
CA ARG A 15 5.87 17.98 22.38
C ARG A 15 5.64 17.44 23.80
N LYS A 16 4.57 17.88 24.49
CA LYS A 16 4.19 17.36 25.82
C LYS A 16 3.57 15.96 25.77
N ALA A 17 2.81 15.66 24.71
CA ALA A 17 2.18 14.35 24.51
C ALA A 17 3.21 13.24 24.19
N PHE A 18 4.17 13.53 23.31
CA PHE A 18 5.13 12.55 22.78
C PHE A 18 6.54 12.65 23.37
N GLY A 19 6.77 13.55 24.33
CA GLY A 19 8.05 13.70 25.02
C GLY A 19 8.33 12.61 26.07
N PRO A 20 9.57 12.54 26.61
CA PRO A 20 9.92 11.62 27.69
C PRO A 20 9.06 11.87 28.95
N GLY A 21 8.37 10.84 29.44
CA GLY A 21 7.37 10.98 30.50
C GLY A 21 6.03 11.57 30.03
N GLY A 22 5.72 11.43 28.73
CA GLY A 22 4.56 12.02 28.07
C GLY A 22 3.23 11.81 28.78
N GLY A 23 2.49 12.90 28.94
CA GLY A 23 1.23 12.93 29.66
C GLY A 23 0.52 14.27 29.49
N LEU A 24 -0.60 14.25 28.75
CA LEU A 24 -1.56 15.34 28.73
C LEU A 24 -2.61 15.13 29.82
N THR A 25 -3.05 16.21 30.45
CA THR A 25 -4.32 16.21 31.19
C THR A 25 -5.51 16.13 30.24
N ASP A 26 -6.68 15.71 30.71
CA ASP A 26 -7.88 15.61 29.86
C ASP A 26 -8.24 16.93 29.15
N ALA A 27 -8.00 18.06 29.81
CA ALA A 27 -8.19 19.40 29.25
C ALA A 27 -7.22 19.69 28.10
N GLU A 28 -5.94 19.37 28.27
CA GLU A 28 -4.90 19.51 27.23
C GLU A 28 -5.15 18.57 26.05
N ALA A 29 -5.57 17.33 26.31
CA ALA A 29 -5.97 16.36 25.30
C ALA A 29 -7.27 16.75 24.57
N ALA A 30 -8.17 17.50 25.20
CA ALA A 30 -9.32 18.11 24.54
C ALA A 30 -8.91 19.31 23.67
N ARG A 31 -8.03 20.20 24.16
CA ARG A 31 -7.54 21.37 23.43
C ARG A 31 -6.70 20.98 22.21
N LEU A 32 -5.82 19.97 22.32
CA LEU A 32 -5.07 19.43 21.18
C LEU A 32 -6.02 18.91 20.08
N ARG A 33 -7.04 18.11 20.45
CA ARG A 33 -8.07 17.65 19.49
C ARG A 33 -8.85 18.80 18.85
N GLN A 34 -9.09 19.89 19.57
CA GLN A 34 -9.73 21.09 19.02
C GLN A 34 -8.85 21.77 17.96
N LEU A 35 -7.55 21.92 18.23
CA LEU A 35 -6.56 22.52 17.33
C LEU A 35 -6.34 21.67 16.06
N ASP A 36 -6.31 20.35 16.20
CA ASP A 36 -6.25 19.43 15.05
C ASP A 36 -7.55 19.44 14.24
N ALA A 37 -8.72 19.49 14.89
CA ALA A 37 -10.01 19.60 14.21
C ALA A 37 -10.19 20.95 13.48
N ALA A 38 -9.60 22.04 14.00
CA ALA A 38 -9.58 23.34 13.32
C ALA A 38 -8.79 23.27 12.01
N ARG A 39 -7.62 22.61 11.99
CA ARG A 39 -6.82 22.38 10.78
C ARG A 39 -7.52 21.48 9.76
N ARG A 40 -8.29 20.50 10.19
CA ARG A 40 -8.97 19.51 9.31
C ARG A 40 -10.25 20.03 8.63
N ARG A 41 -10.69 21.28 8.90
CA ARG A 41 -11.83 21.87 8.18
C ARG A 41 -11.38 22.31 6.77
N PRO A 42 -11.99 21.80 5.68
CA PRO A 42 -11.73 22.31 4.35
C PRO A 42 -12.04 23.81 4.27
N SER A 43 -11.18 24.57 3.60
CA SER A 43 -11.57 25.90 3.13
C SER A 43 -12.69 25.74 2.09
N PRO A 44 -13.77 26.53 2.11
CA PRO A 44 -14.82 26.43 1.11
C PRO A 44 -14.26 26.81 -0.26
N GLY A 45 -14.05 25.81 -1.12
CA GLY A 45 -13.65 26.01 -2.51
C GLY A 45 -14.73 26.73 -3.32
N PRO A 46 -14.37 27.37 -4.45
CA PRO A 46 -15.34 27.98 -5.35
C PRO A 46 -16.31 26.92 -5.92
N PRO A 47 -17.58 27.30 -6.19
CA PRO A 47 -18.58 26.34 -6.69
C PRO A 47 -18.23 25.84 -8.10
N PRO A 48 -18.52 24.56 -8.42
CA PRO A 48 -18.23 24.01 -9.74
C PRO A 48 -19.14 24.60 -10.82
N SER A 49 -18.54 24.99 -11.95
CA SER A 49 -19.27 25.45 -13.13
C SER A 49 -19.98 24.27 -13.81
N LEU A 50 -21.31 24.33 -13.91
CA LEU A 50 -22.11 23.34 -14.65
C LEU A 50 -21.93 23.52 -16.17
N GLY A 51 -21.21 22.60 -16.81
CA GLY A 51 -20.84 22.65 -18.22
C GLY A 51 -21.55 21.65 -19.12
N SER A 52 -22.80 21.95 -19.50
CA SER A 52 -23.48 21.46 -20.73
C SER A 52 -23.40 19.96 -21.06
N PHE A 53 -24.33 19.16 -20.52
CA PHE A 53 -24.80 17.97 -21.24
C PHE A 53 -25.66 18.40 -22.44
N ALA A 54 -25.41 17.81 -23.61
CA ALA A 54 -26.28 17.94 -24.78
C ALA A 54 -26.74 16.53 -25.22
N ALA A 55 -28.05 16.33 -25.29
CA ALA A 55 -28.66 15.10 -25.77
C ALA A 55 -29.21 15.28 -27.19
N ALA A 56 -29.39 14.16 -27.89
CA ALA A 56 -30.23 14.05 -29.07
C ALA A 56 -30.73 12.60 -29.22
N GLU A 57 -32.05 12.41 -29.15
CA GLU A 57 -32.79 11.23 -29.65
C GLU A 57 -32.84 11.25 -31.21
N ASP A 58 -33.41 10.31 -31.97
CA ASP A 58 -34.15 9.05 -31.70
C ASP A 58 -33.51 7.90 -32.56
N ASP A 59 -34.08 6.89 -33.25
CA ASP A 59 -35.45 6.44 -33.63
C ASP A 59 -35.37 4.92 -34.04
N ASP A 60 -36.44 4.36 -34.67
CA ASP A 60 -36.49 3.12 -35.48
C ASP A 60 -36.48 1.73 -34.78
N GLU A 61 -37.63 1.40 -34.17
CA GLU A 61 -38.30 0.08 -34.27
C GLU A 61 -39.53 0.26 -35.21
N PRO A 62 -40.25 -0.76 -35.76
CA PRO A 62 -40.33 -2.17 -35.33
C PRO A 62 -40.41 -3.24 -36.46
N SER A 63 -40.54 -4.53 -36.09
CA SER A 63 -41.36 -5.50 -36.86
C SER A 63 -41.75 -6.73 -36.01
N ALA A 64 -42.88 -7.38 -36.34
CA ALA A 64 -43.49 -8.47 -35.56
C ALA A 64 -43.71 -9.78 -36.36
N GLY A 65 -43.91 -10.89 -35.64
CA GLY A 65 -44.15 -12.25 -36.15
C GLY A 65 -43.57 -13.28 -35.18
N ASP A 66 -44.27 -13.88 -34.21
CA ASP A 66 -45.56 -14.62 -34.20
C ASP A 66 -45.38 -16.14 -34.42
N ASP A 67 -46.33 -16.90 -33.88
CA ASP A 67 -46.56 -18.37 -33.98
C ASP A 67 -45.71 -19.36 -33.12
N ALA A 68 -46.40 -20.41 -32.65
CA ALA A 68 -45.97 -21.57 -31.84
C ALA A 68 -47.19 -22.52 -31.65
N PRO A 69 -47.09 -23.77 -31.12
CA PRO A 69 -45.92 -24.63 -30.82
C PRO A 69 -46.01 -26.00 -31.54
N VAL A 70 -45.06 -26.93 -31.27
CA VAL A 70 -45.18 -28.36 -31.66
C VAL A 70 -44.57 -29.29 -30.59
N GLU A 71 -45.38 -30.21 -30.05
CA GLU A 71 -44.94 -31.42 -29.33
C GLU A 71 -44.83 -32.62 -30.31
N PRO A 72 -44.19 -33.73 -29.88
CA PRO A 72 -44.75 -35.04 -30.23
C PRO A 72 -44.91 -36.01 -29.04
N ASP A 73 -45.88 -36.91 -29.20
CA ASP A 73 -46.52 -37.78 -28.20
C ASP A 73 -45.75 -39.03 -27.70
N GLU A 74 -46.41 -39.72 -26.75
CA GLU A 74 -46.10 -41.02 -26.14
C GLU A 74 -46.14 -42.23 -27.09
N GLU A 75 -45.57 -43.37 -26.65
CA GLU A 75 -46.25 -44.70 -26.52
C GLU A 75 -45.27 -45.68 -25.80
N SER A 76 -45.68 -46.36 -24.72
CA SER A 76 -46.18 -47.78 -24.65
C SER A 76 -45.12 -48.86 -24.95
N VAL A 77 -45.14 -50.12 -24.48
CA VAL A 77 -46.09 -51.04 -23.79
C VAL A 77 -45.22 -51.80 -22.74
N ASP A 78 -45.62 -52.49 -21.65
CA ASP A 78 -46.83 -53.25 -21.27
C ASP A 78 -46.98 -53.32 -19.71
N ILE A 79 -48.00 -54.04 -19.22
CA ILE A 79 -48.38 -54.20 -17.80
C ILE A 79 -48.13 -55.64 -17.31
N VAL A 80 -47.78 -55.82 -16.02
CA VAL A 80 -48.12 -57.06 -15.29
C VAL A 80 -48.82 -56.72 -13.97
N THR A 81 -50.07 -57.19 -13.83
CA THR A 81 -50.94 -56.92 -12.68
C THR A 81 -50.78 -57.95 -11.56
N ALA A 82 -50.84 -57.48 -10.32
CA ALA A 82 -51.15 -58.30 -9.14
C ALA A 82 -51.99 -57.47 -8.14
N GLN A 83 -53.31 -57.70 -8.11
CA GLN A 83 -54.21 -57.13 -7.10
C GLN A 83 -54.46 -58.17 -5.99
N SER A 84 -54.51 -57.71 -4.73
CA SER A 84 -55.18 -58.39 -3.61
C SER A 84 -55.46 -57.39 -2.49
N ASP A 85 -56.55 -57.62 -1.76
CA ASP A 85 -57.32 -56.58 -1.06
C ASP A 85 -56.71 -55.93 0.19
N VAL A 86 -57.26 -54.75 0.51
CA VAL A 86 -56.94 -53.93 1.68
C VAL A 86 -57.88 -54.26 2.86
N PRO A 87 -57.34 -54.38 4.08
CA PRO A 87 -58.03 -53.90 5.28
C PRO A 87 -57.31 -52.71 5.93
N ALA A 88 -58.07 -51.74 6.45
CA ALA A 88 -57.54 -50.44 6.86
C ALA A 88 -56.83 -50.44 8.23
N GLN A 89 -55.67 -49.78 8.32
CA GLN A 89 -55.07 -49.37 9.61
C GLN A 89 -54.71 -47.88 9.65
N ARG A 90 -55.69 -47.04 10.05
CA ARG A 90 -55.49 -45.62 10.39
C ARG A 90 -54.71 -45.44 11.71
N ARG A 91 -53.41 -45.80 11.79
CA ARG A 91 -52.61 -45.49 13.00
C ARG A 91 -51.07 -45.37 12.91
N ARG A 92 -50.49 -44.87 11.80
CA ARG A 92 -49.02 -44.60 11.75
C ARG A 92 -48.50 -43.27 11.16
N ARG A 93 -49.36 -42.27 10.89
CA ARG A 93 -48.90 -40.94 10.40
C ARG A 93 -48.19 -40.03 11.42
N ARG A 94 -48.07 -40.43 12.70
CA ARG A 94 -47.38 -39.60 13.73
C ARG A 94 -45.87 -39.83 13.86
N SER A 95 -45.32 -40.94 13.35
CA SER A 95 -43.89 -41.26 13.52
C SER A 95 -42.96 -40.67 12.44
N LEU A 96 -43.43 -40.49 11.20
CA LEU A 96 -42.60 -39.85 10.16
C LEU A 96 -42.32 -38.37 10.47
N GLY A 97 -43.29 -37.65 11.05
CA GLY A 97 -43.10 -36.25 11.44
C GLY A 97 -41.98 -36.04 12.46
N MET A 98 -41.77 -36.99 13.38
CA MET A 98 -40.68 -36.93 14.36
C MET A 98 -39.30 -37.21 13.74
N LEU A 99 -39.22 -38.10 12.75
CA LEU A 99 -37.96 -38.35 12.02
C LEU A 99 -37.58 -37.16 11.12
N ALA A 100 -38.55 -36.55 10.44
CA ALA A 100 -38.33 -35.32 9.66
C ALA A 100 -37.88 -34.15 10.57
N LEU A 101 -38.55 -33.97 11.72
CA LEU A 101 -38.15 -32.95 12.70
C LEU A 101 -36.74 -33.20 13.25
N GLY A 102 -36.40 -34.45 13.55
CA GLY A 102 -35.06 -34.84 14.00
C GLY A 102 -33.98 -34.52 12.96
N ALA A 103 -34.22 -34.81 11.68
CA ALA A 103 -33.31 -34.47 10.59
C ALA A 103 -33.12 -32.95 10.45
N VAL A 104 -34.19 -32.15 10.56
CA VAL A 104 -34.11 -30.68 10.54
C VAL A 104 -33.35 -30.14 11.74
N VAL A 105 -33.55 -30.67 12.94
CA VAL A 105 -32.79 -30.27 14.15
C VAL A 105 -31.30 -30.63 14.02
N VAL A 106 -30.97 -31.81 13.48
CA VAL A 106 -29.56 -32.19 13.24
C VAL A 106 -28.92 -31.33 12.15
N LEU A 107 -29.66 -30.94 11.09
CA LEU A 107 -29.18 -29.98 10.10
C LEU A 107 -28.95 -28.59 10.70
N LEU A 108 -29.89 -28.06 11.48
CA LEU A 108 -29.75 -26.74 12.12
C LEU A 108 -28.60 -26.73 13.15
N LEU A 109 -28.38 -27.83 13.88
CA LEU A 109 -27.23 -27.98 14.77
C LEU A 109 -25.92 -28.15 14.00
N GLY A 110 -25.90 -28.91 12.90
CA GLY A 110 -24.73 -29.07 12.05
C GLY A 110 -24.29 -27.76 11.39
N VAL A 111 -25.25 -27.01 10.83
CA VAL A 111 -25.02 -25.66 10.28
C VAL A 111 -24.61 -24.69 11.38
N GLY A 112 -25.30 -24.68 12.53
CA GLY A 112 -24.98 -23.77 13.64
C GLY A 112 -23.60 -24.02 14.27
N VAL A 113 -23.21 -25.28 14.48
CA VAL A 113 -21.89 -25.65 15.00
C VAL A 113 -20.80 -25.44 13.95
N GLY A 114 -21.04 -25.78 12.69
CA GLY A 114 -20.09 -25.50 11.60
C GLY A 114 -19.83 -24.00 11.42
N TRP A 115 -20.88 -23.18 11.45
CA TRP A 115 -20.77 -21.72 11.34
C TRP A 115 -20.07 -21.09 12.55
N LEU A 116 -20.26 -21.63 13.76
CA LEU A 116 -19.53 -21.18 14.96
C LEU A 116 -18.07 -21.66 15.03
N ALA A 117 -17.73 -22.77 14.36
CA ALA A 117 -16.38 -23.33 14.33
C ALA A 117 -15.50 -22.76 13.19
N PHE A 118 -16.09 -22.40 12.05
CA PHE A 118 -15.35 -21.95 10.86
C PHE A 118 -15.73 -20.53 10.37
N GLY A 119 -16.91 -20.01 10.73
CA GLY A 119 -17.40 -18.69 10.30
C GLY A 119 -16.92 -17.51 11.15
N ARG A 120 -15.74 -17.63 11.80
CA ARG A 120 -15.24 -16.66 12.80
C ARG A 120 -13.75 -16.32 12.66
N SER A 121 -13.20 -16.37 11.45
CA SER A 121 -11.94 -15.68 11.13
C SER A 121 -12.18 -14.17 11.14
N GLY A 122 -11.57 -13.48 12.13
CA GLY A 122 -11.96 -12.18 12.68
C GLY A 122 -11.60 -10.93 11.86
N GLY A 123 -11.49 -11.04 10.53
CA GLY A 123 -11.24 -9.87 9.67
C GLY A 123 -12.47 -8.99 9.50
N THR A 124 -12.29 -7.66 9.55
CA THR A 124 -13.29 -6.74 8.99
C THR A 124 -13.43 -7.02 7.50
N ALA A 125 -14.66 -7.24 7.01
CA ALA A 125 -14.87 -7.58 5.61
C ALA A 125 -14.52 -6.38 4.71
N VAL A 126 -13.57 -6.59 3.78
CA VAL A 126 -13.18 -5.59 2.78
C VAL A 126 -14.33 -5.40 1.78
N ALA A 127 -14.66 -4.16 1.49
CA ALA A 127 -15.73 -3.81 0.55
C ALA A 127 -15.20 -3.81 -0.90
N LEU A 128 -15.29 -4.97 -1.56
CA LEU A 128 -14.86 -5.14 -2.96
C LEU A 128 -15.85 -4.50 -3.96
N SER A 129 -15.34 -3.95 -5.05
CA SER A 129 -16.15 -3.52 -6.21
C SER A 129 -16.85 -4.71 -6.88
N ALA A 130 -17.81 -4.45 -7.77
CA ALA A 130 -18.50 -5.52 -8.52
C ALA A 130 -17.53 -6.33 -9.42
N GLU A 131 -16.51 -5.66 -9.95
CA GLU A 131 -15.45 -6.26 -10.77
C GLU A 131 -14.49 -7.12 -9.92
N GLN A 132 -14.06 -6.59 -8.77
CA GLN A 132 -13.23 -7.30 -7.79
C GLN A 132 -13.96 -8.51 -7.18
N GLN A 133 -15.29 -8.45 -7.06
CA GLN A 133 -16.14 -9.60 -6.70
C GLN A 133 -16.15 -10.66 -7.83
N GLY A 134 -16.05 -10.24 -9.09
CA GLY A 134 -15.80 -11.12 -10.24
C GLY A 134 -14.46 -11.85 -10.09
N TRP A 135 -13.36 -11.10 -9.92
CA TRP A 135 -12.01 -11.68 -9.72
C TRP A 135 -11.97 -12.67 -8.55
N GLN A 136 -12.61 -12.35 -7.41
CA GLN A 136 -12.71 -13.28 -6.28
C GLN A 136 -13.55 -14.54 -6.61
N SER A 137 -14.60 -14.39 -7.43
CA SER A 137 -15.42 -15.52 -7.89
C SER A 137 -14.64 -16.44 -8.82
N ASP A 138 -13.81 -15.89 -9.71
CA ASP A 138 -12.92 -16.64 -10.59
C ASP A 138 -11.79 -17.35 -9.82
N LEU A 139 -11.21 -16.69 -8.81
CA LEU A 139 -10.27 -17.33 -7.88
C LEU A 139 -10.88 -18.55 -7.18
N VAL A 140 -12.13 -18.47 -6.74
CA VAL A 140 -12.86 -19.60 -6.14
C VAL A 140 -13.22 -20.67 -7.20
N ALA A 141 -13.70 -20.25 -8.38
CA ALA A 141 -14.07 -21.16 -9.47
C ALA A 141 -12.86 -21.93 -10.05
N SER A 142 -11.65 -21.37 -9.92
CA SER A 142 -10.40 -22.02 -10.37
C SER A 142 -10.12 -23.37 -9.68
N GLY A 143 -10.72 -23.63 -8.51
CA GLY A 143 -10.48 -24.84 -7.72
C GLY A 143 -9.05 -24.97 -7.17
N ARG A 144 -8.21 -23.93 -7.30
CA ARG A 144 -6.79 -23.93 -6.87
C ARG A 144 -6.59 -23.77 -5.36
N PHE A 145 -7.64 -23.50 -4.60
CA PHE A 145 -7.60 -23.20 -3.17
C PHE A 145 -8.65 -24.02 -2.41
N ASP A 146 -8.45 -24.21 -1.11
CA ASP A 146 -9.39 -24.96 -0.28
C ASP A 146 -10.77 -24.26 -0.28
N PRO A 147 -11.90 -24.98 -0.43
CA PRO A 147 -13.22 -24.38 -0.53
C PRO A 147 -13.56 -23.45 0.64
N GLY A 148 -13.85 -22.18 0.34
CA GLY A 148 -14.17 -21.16 1.34
C GLY A 148 -12.96 -20.52 2.05
N SER A 149 -11.72 -20.84 1.64
CA SER A 149 -10.51 -20.22 2.22
C SER A 149 -10.17 -18.83 1.67
N VAL A 150 -10.60 -18.51 0.44
CA VAL A 150 -10.31 -17.25 -0.25
C VAL A 150 -11.03 -16.09 0.44
N ARG A 151 -10.26 -15.12 0.95
CA ARG A 151 -10.77 -13.94 1.69
C ARG A 151 -9.91 -12.72 1.43
N ALA A 152 -10.52 -11.61 1.01
CA ALA A 152 -9.83 -10.33 0.90
C ALA A 152 -9.35 -9.83 2.28
N LEU A 153 -8.12 -9.33 2.34
CA LEU A 153 -7.49 -8.69 3.50
C LEU A 153 -7.42 -7.17 3.35
N ALA A 154 -7.11 -6.71 2.14
CA ALA A 154 -7.00 -5.29 1.80
C ALA A 154 -7.36 -5.04 0.33
N THR A 155 -7.63 -3.77 0.03
CA THR A 155 -7.70 -3.18 -1.32
C THR A 155 -6.84 -1.94 -1.28
N GLU A 156 -5.92 -1.80 -2.24
CA GLU A 156 -5.04 -0.64 -2.36
C GLU A 156 -5.04 -0.20 -3.83
N ASP A 157 -5.45 1.04 -4.09
CA ASP A 157 -5.81 1.52 -5.43
C ASP A 157 -6.74 0.55 -6.20
N ASP A 158 -6.29 0.02 -7.33
CA ASP A 158 -6.98 -0.95 -8.19
C ASP A 158 -6.75 -2.41 -7.78
N ALA A 159 -5.75 -2.66 -6.92
CA ALA A 159 -5.35 -4.00 -6.49
C ALA A 159 -6.17 -4.53 -5.30
N VAL A 160 -6.41 -5.84 -5.31
CA VAL A 160 -6.98 -6.59 -4.19
C VAL A 160 -5.95 -7.57 -3.66
N ILE A 161 -5.84 -7.64 -2.34
CA ILE A 161 -4.95 -8.56 -1.65
C ILE A 161 -5.81 -9.60 -0.91
N TRP A 162 -5.79 -10.84 -1.38
CA TRP A 162 -6.46 -11.98 -0.75
C TRP A 162 -5.48 -12.87 0.02
N VAL A 163 -5.98 -13.48 1.09
CA VAL A 163 -5.41 -14.72 1.63
C VAL A 163 -6.27 -15.91 1.19
N ALA A 164 -5.63 -17.05 0.95
CA ALA A 164 -6.27 -18.33 0.71
C ALA A 164 -5.44 -19.46 1.33
N THR A 165 -5.95 -20.70 1.32
CA THR A 165 -5.16 -21.88 1.71
C THR A 165 -5.20 -22.96 0.66
N GLN A 166 -4.25 -23.89 0.74
CA GLN A 166 -4.23 -25.12 -0.06
C GLN A 166 -3.93 -26.32 0.82
N ASN A 167 -4.21 -27.51 0.29
CA ASN A 167 -3.87 -28.81 0.89
C ASN A 167 -4.56 -29.03 2.25
N GLY A 168 -5.84 -28.67 2.36
CA GLY A 168 -6.60 -28.78 3.62
C GLY A 168 -6.09 -27.82 4.70
N GLY A 169 -5.61 -26.65 4.29
CA GLY A 169 -5.02 -25.65 5.15
C GLY A 169 -3.52 -25.77 5.35
N ALA A 170 -2.82 -26.81 4.90
CA ALA A 170 -1.38 -27.00 5.17
C ALA A 170 -0.47 -25.94 4.50
N SER A 171 -0.94 -25.31 3.41
CA SER A 171 -0.27 -24.17 2.78
C SER A 171 -1.11 -22.92 2.90
N ILE A 172 -0.46 -21.77 3.13
CA ILE A 172 -1.08 -20.44 3.09
C ILE A 172 -0.62 -19.74 1.82
N CYS A 173 -1.55 -19.08 1.15
CA CYS A 173 -1.29 -18.31 -0.07
C CYS A 173 -1.67 -16.85 0.14
N LEU A 174 -0.78 -15.97 -0.28
CA LEU A 174 -1.01 -14.54 -0.50
C LEU A 174 -1.26 -14.36 -2.01
N VAL A 175 -2.39 -13.80 -2.38
CA VAL A 175 -2.75 -13.58 -3.79
C VAL A 175 -3.01 -12.10 -3.99
N LEU A 176 -2.25 -11.48 -4.87
CA LEU A 176 -2.50 -10.11 -5.34
C LEU A 176 -3.11 -10.18 -6.73
N GLY A 177 -4.12 -9.37 -7.01
CA GLY A 177 -4.67 -9.25 -8.36
C GLY A 177 -5.19 -7.85 -8.64
N ALA A 178 -4.98 -7.41 -9.88
CA ALA A 178 -5.30 -6.07 -10.37
C ALA A 178 -5.46 -6.13 -11.90
N GLY A 179 -6.63 -5.72 -12.39
CA GLY A 179 -7.02 -5.92 -13.79
C GLY A 179 -6.94 -7.40 -14.18
N GLU A 180 -6.29 -7.70 -15.30
CA GLU A 180 -6.06 -9.08 -15.77
C GLU A 180 -4.89 -9.79 -15.06
N SER A 181 -4.08 -9.07 -14.27
CA SER A 181 -2.94 -9.65 -13.55
C SER A 181 -3.37 -10.31 -12.25
N THR A 182 -2.85 -11.50 -11.95
CA THR A 182 -3.08 -12.20 -10.67
C THR A 182 -1.87 -13.06 -10.30
N THR A 183 -1.20 -12.70 -9.20
CA THR A 183 0.05 -13.32 -8.72
C THR A 183 -0.18 -14.03 -7.38
N PRO A 184 -0.27 -15.38 -7.36
CA PRO A 184 -0.35 -16.15 -6.14
C PRO A 184 1.05 -16.59 -5.64
N SER A 185 1.45 -16.08 -4.47
CA SER A 185 2.56 -16.57 -3.66
C SER A 185 2.03 -17.58 -2.62
N CYS A 186 2.68 -18.72 -2.43
CA CYS A 186 2.20 -19.78 -1.52
C CYS A 186 3.36 -20.48 -0.80
N ASN A 187 3.22 -20.75 0.50
CA ASN A 187 4.21 -21.50 1.30
C ASN A 187 3.52 -22.34 2.40
N GLN A 188 4.26 -23.23 3.08
CA GLN A 188 3.75 -24.02 4.21
C GLN A 188 3.43 -23.09 5.40
N ARG A 189 2.35 -23.37 6.17
CA ARG A 189 1.93 -22.49 7.30
C ARG A 189 3.08 -22.20 8.25
N GLU A 190 3.89 -23.20 8.55
CA GLU A 190 4.98 -23.16 9.50
C GLU A 190 6.04 -22.13 9.09
N ALA A 191 6.40 -22.10 7.80
CA ALA A 191 7.31 -21.09 7.25
C ALA A 191 6.66 -19.69 7.23
N VAL A 192 5.37 -19.58 6.92
CA VAL A 192 4.63 -18.29 6.98
C VAL A 192 4.47 -17.79 8.43
N GLN A 193 4.62 -18.66 9.43
CA GLN A 193 4.64 -18.28 10.85
C GLN A 193 6.03 -17.82 11.33
N GLU A 194 7.11 -18.26 10.69
CA GLU A 194 8.50 -17.91 11.03
C GLU A 194 8.98 -16.67 10.25
N ASP A 195 8.88 -16.69 8.92
CA ASP A 195 9.42 -15.66 8.02
C ASP A 195 8.35 -14.71 7.43
N GLY A 196 7.06 -15.05 7.56
CA GLY A 196 5.97 -14.40 6.81
C GLY A 196 5.84 -14.89 5.37
N LEU A 197 5.09 -14.16 4.55
CA LEU A 197 4.95 -14.43 3.11
C LEU A 197 4.78 -13.12 2.34
N TRP A 198 5.68 -12.85 1.39
CA TRP A 198 5.58 -11.70 0.51
C TRP A 198 5.05 -12.07 -0.88
N GLY A 199 4.54 -11.07 -1.59
CA GLY A 199 4.10 -11.15 -2.97
C GLY A 199 3.87 -9.76 -3.54
N GLU A 200 3.81 -9.68 -4.87
CA GLU A 200 3.72 -8.42 -5.59
C GLU A 200 2.82 -8.51 -6.83
N VAL A 201 2.27 -7.38 -7.24
CA VAL A 201 1.65 -7.21 -8.56
C VAL A 201 2.08 -5.85 -9.13
N THR A 202 2.51 -5.85 -10.39
CA THR A 202 2.79 -4.61 -11.13
C THR A 202 1.57 -4.27 -11.98
N THR A 203 1.06 -3.05 -11.85
CA THR A 203 0.03 -2.47 -12.70
C THR A 203 0.64 -1.35 -13.55
N GLN A 204 -0.03 -0.99 -14.65
CA GLN A 204 0.34 0.20 -15.41
C GLN A 204 -0.63 1.31 -15.03
N ARG A 205 -0.08 2.43 -14.54
CA ARG A 205 -0.87 3.60 -14.13
C ARG A 205 -1.21 4.47 -15.33
N ASP A 206 -0.21 4.70 -16.18
CA ASP A 206 -0.29 5.48 -17.42
C ASP A 206 0.85 5.06 -18.38
N ASP A 207 1.00 5.74 -19.52
CA ASP A 207 2.02 5.41 -20.53
C ASP A 207 3.47 5.59 -20.04
N GLU A 208 3.69 6.30 -18.93
CA GLU A 208 5.01 6.67 -18.41
C GLU A 208 5.34 6.01 -17.06
N TYR A 209 4.34 5.71 -16.24
CA TYR A 209 4.50 5.12 -14.91
C TYR A 209 3.87 3.72 -14.78
N THR A 210 4.70 2.79 -14.33
CA THR A 210 4.27 1.52 -13.72
C THR A 210 4.16 1.67 -12.21
N ARG A 211 3.29 0.89 -11.58
CA ARG A 211 3.07 0.86 -10.13
C ARG A 211 3.25 -0.56 -9.63
N GLN A 212 4.00 -0.74 -8.56
CA GLN A 212 4.23 -2.03 -7.91
C GLN A 212 3.56 -2.01 -6.55
N VAL A 213 2.52 -2.83 -6.38
CA VAL A 213 1.88 -3.07 -5.08
C VAL A 213 2.57 -4.28 -4.46
N MET A 214 3.29 -4.08 -3.37
CA MET A 214 3.93 -5.13 -2.60
C MET A 214 3.10 -5.42 -1.35
N ALA A 215 2.87 -6.70 -1.05
CA ALA A 215 2.17 -7.11 0.16
C ALA A 215 3.03 -8.09 0.97
N HIS A 216 3.07 -7.89 2.28
CA HIS A 216 3.69 -8.78 3.24
C HIS A 216 2.63 -9.31 4.21
N LEU A 217 2.28 -10.59 4.03
CA LEU A 217 1.39 -11.36 4.90
C LEU A 217 2.15 -11.84 6.12
N LEU A 218 1.59 -11.58 7.30
CA LEU A 218 2.06 -12.08 8.60
C LEU A 218 0.92 -12.80 9.32
N LEU A 219 1.27 -13.71 10.23
CA LEU A 219 0.30 -14.30 11.15
C LEU A 219 0.38 -13.59 12.51
N THR A 220 -0.77 -13.24 13.06
CA THR A 220 -0.87 -12.81 14.47
C THR A 220 -0.54 -13.97 15.42
N PRO A 221 -0.28 -13.71 16.73
CA PRO A 221 -0.04 -14.78 17.71
C PRO A 221 -1.17 -15.81 17.82
N ASP A 222 -2.41 -15.41 17.50
CA ASP A 222 -3.59 -16.29 17.47
C ASP A 222 -3.75 -17.04 16.12
N GLY A 223 -2.84 -16.83 15.17
CA GLY A 223 -2.83 -17.47 13.85
C GLY A 223 -3.69 -16.78 12.79
N GLU A 224 -4.30 -15.62 13.09
CA GLU A 224 -5.09 -14.87 12.10
C GLU A 224 -4.17 -14.13 11.11
N PRO A 225 -4.43 -14.20 9.79
CA PRO A 225 -3.63 -13.49 8.80
C PRO A 225 -3.90 -11.98 8.80
N ALA A 226 -2.83 -11.20 8.90
CA ALA A 226 -2.76 -9.75 8.75
C ALA A 226 -1.78 -9.38 7.63
N VAL A 227 -1.93 -8.21 7.01
CA VAL A 227 -1.09 -7.80 5.87
C VAL A 227 -0.60 -6.37 6.04
N SER A 228 0.66 -6.12 5.69
CA SER A 228 1.19 -4.80 5.39
C SER A 228 1.24 -4.65 3.86
N VAL A 229 0.83 -3.50 3.34
CA VAL A 229 0.91 -3.18 1.91
C VAL A 229 1.83 -1.97 1.74
N ASP A 230 2.65 -1.99 0.69
CA ASP A 230 3.48 -0.89 0.22
C ASP A 230 3.18 -0.64 -1.26
N VAL A 231 3.27 0.61 -1.71
CA VAL A 231 3.03 1.00 -3.10
C VAL A 231 4.19 1.87 -3.56
N SER A 232 4.94 1.36 -4.53
CA SER A 232 6.04 2.05 -5.18
C SER A 232 5.69 2.33 -6.64
N GLU A 233 6.09 3.49 -7.17
CA GLU A 233 5.86 3.89 -8.57
C GLU A 233 7.20 4.04 -9.31
N TYR A 234 7.27 3.48 -10.51
CA TYR A 234 8.47 3.44 -11.35
C TYR A 234 8.12 3.90 -12.76
N GLY A 235 8.67 5.04 -13.19
CA GLY A 235 8.43 5.64 -14.50
C GLY A 235 9.56 6.56 -14.93
N SER A 236 9.50 7.07 -16.17
CA SER A 236 10.54 7.93 -16.75
C SER A 236 10.26 9.44 -16.70
N GLY A 237 9.12 9.85 -16.13
CA GLY A 237 8.74 11.25 -16.01
C GLY A 237 9.45 11.98 -14.87
N GLU A 238 8.89 13.11 -14.44
CA GLU A 238 9.40 13.95 -13.33
C GLU A 238 9.27 13.31 -11.93
N GLY A 239 9.47 12.00 -11.81
CA GLY A 239 9.52 11.22 -10.56
C GLY A 239 10.79 11.44 -9.74
N GLY A 240 11.36 12.64 -9.82
CA GLY A 240 12.53 13.02 -9.05
C GLY A 240 12.24 13.17 -7.56
N PRO A 241 13.29 13.20 -6.71
CA PRO A 241 13.18 13.48 -5.29
C PRO A 241 12.23 14.64 -4.95
N THR A 242 11.31 14.43 -4.00
CA THR A 242 10.48 15.52 -3.46
C THR A 242 11.27 16.30 -2.41
N TYR A 243 11.64 17.54 -2.74
CA TYR A 243 12.40 18.44 -1.88
C TYR A 243 11.54 19.12 -0.78
N ALA A 244 12.19 19.67 0.25
CA ALA A 244 11.47 20.23 1.40
C ALA A 244 10.87 21.62 1.15
N ASN A 245 11.32 22.34 0.12
CA ASN A 245 10.82 23.68 -0.25
C ASN A 245 11.21 24.10 -1.69
N GLU A 246 10.57 25.16 -2.18
CA GLU A 246 10.77 25.75 -3.52
C GLU A 246 12.19 26.27 -3.81
N ALA A 247 13.05 26.44 -2.79
CA ALA A 247 14.45 26.83 -3.02
C ALA A 247 15.32 25.60 -3.33
N GLU A 248 15.11 24.51 -2.61
CA GLU A 248 15.70 23.21 -2.94
C GLU A 248 15.24 22.70 -4.31
N THR A 249 13.93 22.80 -4.63
CA THR A 249 13.43 22.40 -5.96
C THR A 249 14.18 23.12 -7.10
N ARG A 250 14.29 24.46 -7.02
CA ARG A 250 15.03 25.26 -8.02
C ARG A 250 16.53 24.99 -8.02
N THR A 251 17.11 24.62 -6.88
CA THR A 251 18.51 24.18 -6.82
C THR A 251 18.71 22.85 -7.53
N ALA A 252 17.78 21.90 -7.40
CA ALA A 252 17.83 20.62 -8.06
C ALA A 252 17.56 20.71 -9.58
N GLU A 253 16.57 21.50 -10.00
CA GLU A 253 16.36 21.85 -11.43
C GLU A 253 17.66 22.38 -12.05
N ARG A 254 18.31 23.34 -11.38
CA ARG A 254 19.56 23.96 -11.81
C ARG A 254 20.76 23.00 -11.76
N LEU A 255 20.74 21.96 -10.92
CA LEU A 255 21.73 20.89 -10.91
C LEU A 255 21.50 19.89 -12.07
N ALA A 256 20.25 19.60 -12.44
CA ALA A 256 19.97 18.85 -13.66
C ALA A 256 20.47 19.60 -14.91
N ASP A 257 20.23 20.91 -14.99
CA ASP A 257 20.77 21.80 -16.04
C ASP A 257 22.33 21.85 -16.06
N ASP A 258 22.99 21.72 -14.90
CA ASP A 258 24.46 21.61 -14.78
C ASP A 258 25.01 20.26 -15.29
N GLY A 259 24.15 19.28 -15.64
CA GLY A 259 24.53 17.96 -16.14
C GLY A 259 24.54 16.83 -15.11
N PHE A 260 23.87 16.97 -13.97
CA PHE A 260 23.63 15.87 -13.03
C PHE A 260 22.37 15.05 -13.43
N ASP A 261 22.35 13.75 -13.14
CA ASP A 261 21.15 12.92 -13.33
C ASP A 261 20.02 13.38 -12.38
N PRO A 262 18.83 13.82 -12.88
CA PRO A 262 17.73 14.29 -12.04
C PRO A 262 17.31 13.34 -10.91
N ASN A 263 17.45 12.04 -11.13
CA ASN A 263 17.06 10.99 -10.18
C ASN A 263 18.12 10.74 -9.09
N SER A 264 19.28 11.40 -9.22
CA SER A 264 20.43 11.24 -8.32
C SER A 264 20.62 12.39 -7.33
N ILE A 265 19.83 13.47 -7.43
CA ILE A 265 20.04 14.73 -6.70
C ILE A 265 19.34 14.70 -5.33
N TRP A 266 20.08 14.44 -4.24
CA TRP A 266 19.50 14.35 -2.90
C TRP A 266 20.20 15.30 -1.92
N VAL A 267 19.46 15.88 -0.98
CA VAL A 267 20.06 16.61 0.15
C VAL A 267 20.60 15.59 1.15
N ALA A 268 21.94 15.47 1.22
CA ALA A 268 22.66 14.57 2.11
C ALA A 268 22.65 15.04 3.58
N GLY A 269 22.46 16.35 3.80
CA GLY A 269 22.38 16.97 5.12
C GLY A 269 22.39 18.49 5.02
N TYR A 270 22.52 19.16 6.17
CA TYR A 270 22.62 20.62 6.26
C TYR A 270 23.75 21.02 7.21
N ASP A 271 24.56 22.02 6.87
CA ASP A 271 25.33 22.77 7.87
C ASP A 271 24.53 24.01 8.26
N ARG A 272 23.94 23.98 9.47
CA ARG A 272 22.95 24.94 9.95
C ARG A 272 21.74 24.95 9.01
N ASP A 273 21.61 26.02 8.23
CA ASP A 273 20.51 26.26 7.28
C ASP A 273 20.97 26.06 5.82
N VAL A 274 22.21 25.64 5.58
CA VAL A 274 22.81 25.49 4.24
C VAL A 274 22.74 24.03 3.79
N PRO A 275 22.05 23.69 2.69
CA PRO A 275 21.95 22.32 2.21
C PRO A 275 23.29 21.83 1.63
N ILE A 276 23.56 20.55 1.88
CA ILE A 276 24.68 19.80 1.31
C ILE A 276 24.08 18.71 0.45
N TRP A 277 24.37 18.75 -0.86
CA TRP A 277 23.78 17.85 -1.85
C TRP A 277 24.73 16.72 -2.20
N THR A 278 24.16 15.58 -2.61
CA THR A 278 24.85 14.58 -3.41
C THR A 278 24.13 14.39 -4.74
N ALA A 279 24.89 14.14 -5.81
CA ALA A 279 24.39 13.95 -7.17
C ALA A 279 25.39 13.13 -7.99
N SER A 280 24.93 12.47 -9.06
CA SER A 280 25.76 11.75 -10.02
C SER A 280 25.87 12.52 -11.33
N GLU A 281 27.08 12.76 -11.83
CA GLU A 281 27.31 13.36 -13.16
C GLU A 281 26.72 12.46 -14.26
N GLY A 282 25.82 13.00 -15.09
CA GLY A 282 25.10 12.20 -16.10
C GLY A 282 26.00 11.61 -17.19
N GLU A 283 27.10 12.27 -17.55
CA GLU A 283 28.05 11.77 -18.55
C GLU A 283 29.01 10.68 -18.02
N THR A 284 29.35 10.71 -16.72
CA THR A 284 30.47 9.93 -16.17
C THR A 284 30.06 8.90 -15.12
N GLY A 285 28.87 9.06 -14.52
CA GLY A 285 28.42 8.29 -13.37
C GLY A 285 29.17 8.59 -12.07
N ARG A 286 30.06 9.60 -12.03
CA ARG A 286 30.77 10.00 -10.80
C ARG A 286 29.81 10.63 -9.81
N GLN A 287 29.82 10.13 -8.59
CA GLN A 287 29.04 10.70 -7.49
C GLN A 287 29.82 11.85 -6.84
N CYS A 288 29.10 12.91 -6.49
CA CYS A 288 29.64 14.16 -5.97
C CYS A 288 29.01 14.54 -4.62
N LEU A 289 29.72 15.38 -3.87
CA LEU A 289 29.16 16.26 -2.83
C LEU A 289 29.25 17.72 -3.30
N ILE A 290 28.20 18.51 -3.01
CA ILE A 290 28.07 19.91 -3.42
C ILE A 290 27.55 20.73 -2.22
N TYR A 291 28.30 21.75 -1.81
CA TYR A 291 27.88 22.71 -0.79
C TYR A 291 27.08 23.84 -1.45
N ASP A 292 25.91 24.22 -0.92
CA ASP A 292 25.12 25.27 -1.57
C ASP A 292 24.20 24.70 -2.65
N GLY A 293 24.79 24.50 -3.83
CA GLY A 293 24.07 24.18 -5.05
C GLY A 293 23.28 25.34 -5.67
N ALA A 294 23.12 26.49 -4.99
CA ALA A 294 22.34 27.62 -5.52
C ALA A 294 23.03 28.36 -6.68
N THR A 295 24.33 28.12 -6.93
CA THR A 295 25.11 28.74 -8.01
C THR A 295 25.97 27.69 -8.74
N ALA A 296 26.36 27.99 -9.98
CA ALA A 296 27.24 27.11 -10.77
C ALA A 296 28.68 27.05 -10.20
N ASP A 297 29.12 28.09 -9.49
CA ASP A 297 30.41 28.15 -8.78
C ASP A 297 30.37 27.51 -7.38
N ALA A 298 29.29 26.79 -7.04
CA ALA A 298 29.12 26.08 -5.77
C ALA A 298 30.29 25.10 -5.50
N PRO A 299 30.94 25.14 -4.32
CA PRO A 299 32.02 24.22 -3.99
C PRO A 299 31.57 22.76 -4.10
N ARG A 300 32.23 21.99 -4.97
CA ARG A 300 31.89 20.59 -5.25
C ARG A 300 33.11 19.70 -5.41
N ALA A 301 32.97 18.46 -4.96
CA ALA A 301 33.96 17.39 -5.10
C ALA A 301 33.26 16.18 -5.73
N CYS A 302 33.83 15.63 -6.80
CA CYS A 302 33.26 14.54 -7.60
C CYS A 302 34.26 13.40 -7.67
N GLU A 303 34.02 12.36 -6.89
CA GLU A 303 35.00 11.30 -6.68
C GLU A 303 35.13 10.36 -7.87
N THR A 304 36.29 9.73 -7.99
CA THR A 304 36.51 8.58 -8.87
C THR A 304 36.46 7.30 -8.05
N THR A 305 36.40 6.13 -8.71
CA THR A 305 36.54 4.83 -8.03
C THR A 305 37.87 4.71 -7.27
N GLU A 306 38.90 5.44 -7.70
CA GLU A 306 40.22 5.48 -7.06
C GLU A 306 40.19 6.35 -5.79
N THR A 307 39.68 7.58 -5.85
CA THR A 307 39.60 8.45 -4.66
C THR A 307 38.58 7.95 -3.62
N LEU A 308 37.48 7.32 -4.05
CA LEU A 308 36.58 6.59 -3.16
C LEU A 308 37.30 5.48 -2.37
N GLN A 309 38.28 4.80 -2.99
CA GLN A 309 39.08 3.78 -2.33
C GLN A 309 40.13 4.38 -1.38
N GLU A 310 40.68 5.55 -1.70
CA GLU A 310 41.54 6.33 -0.78
C GLU A 310 40.77 6.97 0.39
N HIS A 311 39.44 7.01 0.33
CA HIS A 311 38.56 7.64 1.32
C HIS A 311 37.63 6.64 2.03
N ASP A 312 38.01 5.36 2.11
CA ASP A 312 37.26 4.29 2.78
C ASP A 312 35.77 4.19 2.35
N GLY A 313 35.48 4.46 1.08
CA GLY A 313 34.13 4.46 0.51
C GLY A 313 33.32 5.72 0.82
N ARG A 314 33.97 6.87 0.99
CA ARG A 314 33.32 8.17 1.30
C ARG A 314 33.58 9.20 0.22
N LEU A 315 32.54 9.97 -0.11
CA LEU A 315 32.67 11.27 -0.77
C LEU A 315 33.25 12.27 0.23
N ARG A 316 34.21 13.12 -0.19
CA ARG A 316 34.83 14.14 0.68
C ARG A 316 34.84 15.52 0.01
N LEU A 317 34.00 16.43 0.50
CA LEU A 317 34.04 17.85 0.10
C LEU A 317 34.72 18.69 1.18
N GLN A 318 35.70 19.51 0.80
CA GLN A 318 36.34 20.48 1.69
C GLN A 318 35.96 21.90 1.26
N VAL A 319 35.50 22.72 2.20
CA VAL A 319 35.14 24.13 1.97
C VAL A 319 35.88 25.00 2.98
N THR A 320 36.63 25.97 2.46
CA THR A 320 37.27 27.00 3.27
C THR A 320 36.36 28.21 3.37
N ASP A 321 36.04 28.64 4.59
CA ASP A 321 35.30 29.86 4.85
C ASP A 321 36.14 31.10 4.47
N ALA A 322 35.56 31.99 3.66
CA ALA A 322 36.29 33.10 3.04
C ALA A 322 36.56 34.28 4.00
N GLU A 323 35.86 34.38 5.13
CA GLU A 323 36.05 35.46 6.11
C GLU A 323 37.03 35.07 7.22
N THR A 324 36.99 33.81 7.65
CA THR A 324 37.76 33.29 8.79
C THR A 324 38.96 32.43 8.39
N GLY A 325 38.98 31.91 7.15
CA GLY A 325 39.96 30.92 6.70
C GLY A 325 39.79 29.53 7.32
N GLY A 326 38.73 29.29 8.11
CA GLY A 326 38.47 27.99 8.72
C GLY A 326 38.04 26.95 7.68
N MET A 327 38.53 25.72 7.80
CA MET A 327 38.20 24.64 6.86
C MET A 327 37.15 23.70 7.46
N THR A 328 36.12 23.39 6.66
CA THR A 328 35.12 22.37 6.99
C THR A 328 35.17 21.26 5.95
N THR A 329 35.31 20.01 6.42
CA THR A 329 35.13 18.80 5.61
C THR A 329 33.72 18.26 5.81
N TYR A 330 33.06 17.91 4.71
CA TYR A 330 31.82 17.14 4.65
C TYR A 330 32.13 15.74 4.12
N GLU A 331 31.65 14.71 4.82
CA GLU A 331 31.82 13.32 4.40
C GLU A 331 30.47 12.58 4.31
N LEU A 332 30.28 11.82 3.22
CA LEU A 332 29.12 10.95 3.04
C LEU A 332 29.59 9.55 2.57
N PRO A 333 29.26 8.45 3.27
CA PRO A 333 29.56 7.11 2.78
C PRO A 333 28.69 6.76 1.56
N THR A 334 29.28 6.17 0.53
CA THR A 334 28.56 5.76 -0.70
C THR A 334 27.88 4.40 -0.57
N SER A 335 28.10 3.67 0.52
CA SER A 335 27.47 2.37 0.76
C SER A 335 27.37 2.02 2.25
N GLY A 336 26.42 1.16 2.59
CA GLY A 336 26.19 0.65 3.95
C GLY A 336 25.51 1.65 4.89
N PHE A 337 25.45 1.30 6.17
CA PHE A 337 24.81 2.12 7.20
C PHE A 337 25.82 3.09 7.83
N GLY A 338 25.87 4.32 7.34
CA GLY A 338 26.69 5.38 7.93
C GLY A 338 26.07 6.76 7.76
N SER A 339 26.33 7.65 8.73
CA SER A 339 25.81 9.01 8.72
C SER A 339 26.66 9.96 7.87
N PHE A 340 26.04 11.01 7.36
CA PHE A 340 26.70 12.23 6.93
C PHE A 340 27.46 12.87 8.11
N VAL A 341 28.67 13.38 7.88
CA VAL A 341 29.55 13.95 8.91
C VAL A 341 30.06 15.33 8.50
N ILE A 342 30.06 16.27 9.46
CA ILE A 342 30.65 17.61 9.34
C ILE A 342 31.84 17.68 10.29
N ILE A 343 33.05 17.90 9.76
CA ILE A 343 34.30 18.05 10.52
C ILE A 343 34.79 19.48 10.33
N ARG A 344 34.86 20.27 11.41
CA ARG A 344 35.36 21.66 11.36
C ARG A 344 36.75 21.73 11.98
N GLU A 345 37.73 22.17 11.23
CA GLU A 345 39.09 22.42 11.73
C GLU A 345 39.16 23.82 12.34
N GLY A 346 39.59 23.89 13.61
CA GLY A 346 39.66 25.14 14.36
C GLY A 346 40.80 26.03 13.88
N SER A 347 40.49 27.29 13.55
CA SER A 347 41.51 28.30 13.30
C SER A 347 42.15 28.77 14.62
N ASP A 348 43.16 28.02 15.08
CA ASP A 348 43.99 28.33 16.26
C ASP A 348 44.89 29.57 16.03
N VAL A 349 44.24 30.73 15.88
CA VAL A 349 44.89 32.04 15.69
C VAL A 349 45.40 32.56 17.04
N GLY A 350 46.55 32.03 17.45
CA GLY A 350 47.51 32.76 18.27
C GLY A 350 47.28 32.75 19.79
N ALA A 351 47.60 31.64 20.44
CA ALA A 351 48.09 31.65 21.82
C ALA A 351 49.63 31.87 21.90
N GLY A 352 50.14 32.83 21.10
CA GLY A 352 51.49 33.37 21.28
C GLY A 352 51.44 34.38 22.43
N GLY A 353 52.15 34.09 23.52
CA GLY A 353 51.95 34.78 24.80
C GLY A 353 52.91 35.92 25.10
N ASP A 354 52.73 36.45 26.31
CA ASP A 354 53.71 37.09 27.21
C ASP A 354 53.36 36.67 28.65
#